data_AF-A0A8A3PBU5-F1
#
_entry.id   AF-A0A8A3PBU5-F1
#
_cell.length_a   1.000
_cell.length_b   1.000
_cell.length_c   1.000
_cell.angle_alpha   90.00
_cell.angle_beta   90.00
_cell.angle_gamma   90.00
#
_symmetry.space_group_name_H-M   'P 1'
#
loop_
_entity.id
_entity.type
_entity.pdbx_description
1 polymer ?
#
loop_
_entity_poly.entity_id
_entity_poly.type
_entity_poly.pdbx_seq_one_letter_code
_entity_poly.pdbx_strand_id
1 'polypeptide(L)'
;MFIGFSINALLRPSHALIFYRPFSLPTAASDKALVEALLTIHRARDIFMGLAIDAASYYRNYKTLGWIVIAGSGVAFVDGWVCCKAGGGQADHWAYAPVHTIVGTLLALAY
;
A
#
# COMPACT_ATOMS: atom_id res chain seq x y z
N MET A 1 -6.24 -3.80 -7.13
CA MET A 1 -4.83 -4.00 -6.73
C MET A 1 -4.70 -4.23 -5.23
N PHE A 2 -5.10 -3.27 -4.40
CA PHE A 2 -5.01 -3.32 -2.93
C PHE A 2 -5.54 -4.61 -2.30
N ILE A 3 -6.73 -5.06 -2.69
CA ILE A 3 -7.34 -6.29 -2.13
C ILE A 3 -6.56 -7.55 -2.54
N GLY A 4 -6.33 -7.75 -3.83
CA GLY A 4 -5.69 -8.97 -4.35
C GLY A 4 -4.26 -9.18 -3.86
N PHE A 5 -3.42 -8.13 -3.92
CA PHE A 5 -2.05 -8.20 -3.39
C PHE A 5 -2.03 -8.48 -1.89
N SER A 6 -2.98 -7.91 -1.16
CA SER A 6 -3.05 -8.05 0.29
C SER A 6 -3.57 -9.40 0.73
N ILE A 7 -4.57 -9.97 0.05
CA ILE A 7 -4.98 -11.37 0.28
C ILE A 7 -3.80 -12.31 0.04
N ASN A 8 -3.07 -12.14 -1.07
CA ASN A 8 -1.87 -12.93 -1.34
C ASN A 8 -0.82 -12.79 -0.22
N ALA A 9 -0.62 -11.57 0.27
CA ALA A 9 0.33 -11.28 1.33
C ALA A 9 -0.14 -11.75 2.72
N LEU A 10 -1.44 -11.86 2.98
CA LEU A 10 -1.97 -12.50 4.20
C LEU A 10 -1.68 -14.00 4.19
N LEU A 11 -1.83 -14.65 3.04
CA LEU A 11 -1.57 -16.08 2.87
C LEU A 11 -0.07 -16.40 2.82
N ARG A 12 0.75 -15.46 2.36
CA ARG A 12 2.20 -15.60 2.18
C ARG A 12 2.96 -14.35 2.68
N PRO A 13 3.01 -14.11 4.00
CA PRO A 13 3.52 -12.85 4.55
C PRO A 13 5.00 -12.62 4.23
N SER A 14 5.84 -13.64 4.38
CA SER A 14 7.27 -13.52 4.06
C SER A 14 7.51 -13.22 2.57
N HIS A 15 6.69 -13.76 1.65
CA HIS A 15 6.76 -13.40 0.23
C HIS A 15 6.40 -11.93 0.00
N ALA A 16 5.58 -11.30 0.84
CA ALA A 16 5.19 -9.90 0.66
C ALA A 16 6.35 -8.92 0.89
N LEU A 17 7.42 -9.35 1.57
CA LEU A 17 8.58 -8.51 1.85
C LEU A 17 9.39 -8.18 0.58
N ILE A 18 9.28 -9.00 -0.48
CA ILE A 18 10.01 -8.78 -1.74
C ILE A 18 9.63 -7.47 -2.44
N PHE A 19 8.45 -6.93 -2.11
CA PHE A 19 7.95 -5.66 -2.65
C PHE A 19 8.53 -4.45 -1.92
N TYR A 20 9.24 -4.65 -0.80
CA TYR A 20 9.89 -3.60 -0.02
C TYR A 20 11.41 -3.80 -0.08
N ARG A 21 12.02 -3.47 -1.22
CA ARG A 21 13.49 -3.46 -1.31
C ARG A 21 14.05 -2.31 -0.44
N PRO A 22 15.21 -2.47 0.22
CA PRO A 22 16.16 -3.57 0.15
C PRO A 22 16.00 -4.62 1.28
N PHE A 23 14.85 -4.68 1.96
CA PHE A 23 14.69 -5.59 3.09
C PHE A 23 14.84 -7.05 2.68
N SER A 24 15.66 -7.78 3.43
CA SER A 24 15.82 -9.23 3.30
C SER A 24 14.94 -9.97 4.31
N LEU A 25 14.66 -11.24 4.03
CA LEU A 25 13.95 -12.09 4.98
C LEU A 25 14.77 -12.25 6.27
N PRO A 26 14.15 -12.09 7.46
CA PRO A 26 14.85 -12.34 8.71
C PRO A 26 15.36 -13.77 8.82
N THR A 27 16.57 -13.96 9.33
CA THR A 27 17.18 -15.29 9.53
C THR A 27 16.85 -15.88 10.91
N ALA A 28 16.69 -15.04 11.92
CA ALA A 28 16.28 -15.46 13.26
C ALA A 28 14.76 -15.77 13.30
N ALA A 29 14.39 -16.85 13.98
CA ALA A 29 13.00 -17.30 14.07
C ALA A 29 12.09 -16.27 14.77
N SER A 30 12.59 -15.58 15.80
CA SER A 30 11.87 -14.52 16.51
C SER A 30 11.54 -13.33 15.59
N ASP A 31 12.51 -12.90 14.80
CA ASP A 31 12.39 -11.73 13.93
C ASP A 31 11.46 -12.04 12.77
N LYS A 32 11.55 -13.27 12.25
CA LYS A 32 10.62 -13.76 11.22
C LYS A 32 9.19 -13.74 11.73
N ALA A 33 8.92 -14.28 12.93
CA ALA A 33 7.59 -14.30 13.50
C ALA A 33 7.03 -12.87 13.69
N LEU A 34 7.85 -11.93 14.17
CA LEU A 34 7.47 -10.54 14.32
C LEU A 34 7.16 -9.87 12.98
N VAL A 35 8.04 -10.03 11.98
CA VAL A 35 7.85 -9.44 10.65
C VAL A 35 6.61 -10.01 9.96
N GLU A 36 6.37 -11.32 10.05
CA GLU A 36 5.17 -11.94 9.50
C GLU A 36 3.89 -11.40 10.17
N ALA A 37 3.88 -11.27 11.50
CA ALA A 37 2.74 -10.69 12.22
C ALA A 37 2.47 -9.23 11.81
N LEU A 38 3.52 -8.41 11.72
CA LEU A 38 3.42 -7.01 11.29
C LEU A 38 2.92 -6.89 9.85
N LEU A 39 3.44 -7.71 8.93
CA LEU A 39 2.98 -7.75 7.54
C LEU A 39 1.52 -8.19 7.48
N THR A 40 1.11 -9.23 8.22
CA THR A 40 -0.30 -9.65 8.26
C THR A 40 -1.22 -8.51 8.71
N ILE A 41 -0.88 -7.81 9.80
CA ILE A 41 -1.67 -6.67 10.29
C ILE A 41 -1.71 -5.55 9.25
N HIS A 42 -0.58 -5.21 8.64
CA HIS A 42 -0.49 -4.15 7.64
C HIS A 42 -1.33 -4.48 6.39
N ARG A 43 -1.27 -5.72 5.91
CA ARG A 43 -2.01 -6.17 4.72
C ARG A 43 -3.52 -6.24 4.96
N ALA A 44 -3.98 -6.53 6.18
CA ALA A 44 -5.39 -6.40 6.52
C ALA A 44 -5.89 -4.95 6.33
N ARG A 45 -5.07 -3.95 6.64
CA ARG A 45 -5.40 -2.52 6.44
C ARG A 45 -5.41 -2.15 4.96
N ASP A 46 -4.52 -2.72 4.16
CA ASP A 46 -4.55 -2.54 2.70
C ASP A 46 -5.84 -3.12 2.07
N ILE A 47 -6.37 -4.23 2.60
CA ILE A 47 -7.69 -4.75 2.18
C ILE A 47 -8.78 -3.74 2.50
N PHE A 48 -8.79 -3.18 3.72
CA PHE A 48 -9.75 -2.14 4.09
C PHE A 48 -9.67 -0.93 3.16
N MET A 49 -8.46 -0.47 2.82
CA MET A 49 -8.27 0.62 1.86
C MET A 49 -8.85 0.28 0.48
N GLY A 50 -8.64 -0.95 0.00
CA GLY A 50 -9.25 -1.43 -1.24
C GLY A 50 -10.78 -1.44 -1.19
N LEU A 51 -11.36 -1.92 -0.08
CA LEU A 51 -12.82 -1.90 0.11
C LEU A 51 -13.38 -0.48 0.18
N ALA A 52 -12.66 0.47 0.78
CA ALA A 52 -13.07 1.87 0.82
C ALA A 52 -13.10 2.49 -0.59
N ILE A 53 -12.10 2.18 -1.42
CA ILE A 53 -12.06 2.57 -2.84
C ILE A 53 -13.26 1.96 -3.59
N ASP A 54 -13.48 0.65 -3.44
CA ASP A 54 -14.57 -0.06 -4.13
C ASP A 54 -15.95 0.48 -3.71
N ALA A 55 -16.16 0.72 -2.41
CA ALA A 55 -17.41 1.28 -1.91
C ALA A 55 -17.67 2.69 -2.45
N ALA A 56 -16.70 3.61 -2.36
CA ALA A 56 -16.85 4.97 -2.87
C ALA A 56 -17.09 5.00 -4.39
N SER A 57 -16.40 4.11 -5.13
CA SER A 57 -16.57 3.95 -6.57
C SER A 57 -17.95 3.39 -6.94
N TYR A 58 -18.40 2.33 -6.24
CA TYR A 58 -19.70 1.68 -6.47
C TYR A 58 -20.88 2.66 -6.27
N TYR A 59 -20.83 3.46 -5.20
CA TYR A 59 -21.83 4.50 -4.93
C TYR A 59 -21.62 5.79 -5.74
N ARG A 60 -20.61 5.82 -6.62
CA ARG A 60 -20.30 6.96 -7.49
C ARG A 60 -20.05 8.26 -6.73
N ASN A 61 -19.56 8.16 -5.49
CA ASN A 61 -19.17 9.32 -4.70
C ASN A 61 -17.73 9.70 -5.06
N TYR A 62 -17.57 10.32 -6.23
CA TYR A 62 -16.27 10.58 -6.84
C TYR A 62 -15.40 11.52 -6.01
N LYS A 63 -15.99 12.50 -5.31
CA LYS A 63 -15.24 13.38 -4.40
C LYS A 63 -14.60 12.60 -3.27
N THR A 64 -15.37 11.75 -2.59
CA THR A 64 -14.85 10.87 -1.54
C THR A 64 -13.82 9.89 -2.10
N LEU A 65 -14.10 9.28 -3.26
CA LEU A 65 -13.14 8.40 -3.94
C LEU A 65 -11.82 9.12 -4.23
N GLY A 66 -11.88 10.36 -4.72
CA GLY A 66 -10.70 11.17 -5.01
C GLY A 66 -9.83 11.39 -3.77
N TRP A 67 -10.45 11.74 -2.64
CA TRP A 67 -9.73 11.89 -1.37
C TRP A 67 -9.12 10.58 -0.87
N ILE A 68 -9.81 9.45 -1.03
CA ILE A 68 -9.26 8.12 -0.66
C ILE A 68 -8.03 7.80 -1.52
N VAL A 69 -8.09 8.07 -2.84
CA VAL A 69 -6.97 7.83 -3.75
C VAL A 69 -5.79 8.76 -3.44
N ILE A 70 -6.03 10.04 -3.13
CA ILE A 70 -4.99 10.97 -2.66
C ILE A 70 -4.34 10.46 -1.37
N ALA A 71 -5.14 9.99 -0.40
CA ALA A 71 -4.60 9.42 0.84
C ALA A 71 -3.72 8.18 0.56
N GLY A 72 -4.10 7.35 -0.41
CA GLY A 72 -3.29 6.22 -0.89
C GLY A 72 -1.92 6.65 -1.45
N SER A 73 -1.83 7.81 -2.10
CA SER A 73 -0.54 8.41 -2.50
C SER A 73 0.37 8.70 -1.30
N GLY A 74 -0.21 9.16 -0.19
CA GLY A 74 0.51 9.35 1.07
C GLY A 74 1.11 8.06 1.62
N VAL A 75 0.37 6.94 1.55
CA VAL A 75 0.89 5.62 1.95
C VAL A 75 2.07 5.21 1.05
N ALA A 76 1.92 5.34 -0.27
CA ALA A 76 2.99 5.05 -1.23
C ALA A 76 4.25 5.90 -0.99
N PHE A 77 4.06 7.17 -0.61
CA PHE A 77 5.17 8.04 -0.24
C PHE A 77 5.90 7.53 1.00
N VAL A 78 5.17 7.18 2.06
CA VAL A 78 5.75 6.66 3.32
C VAL A 78 6.49 5.34 3.07
N ASP A 79 5.91 4.43 2.28
CA ASP A 79 6.55 3.17 1.91
C ASP A 79 7.90 3.43 1.22
N GLY A 80 7.92 4.30 0.22
CA GLY A 80 9.16 4.65 -0.47
C GLY A 80 10.15 5.39 0.44
N TRP A 81 9.68 6.20 1.39
CA TRP A 81 10.54 6.85 2.39
C TRP A 81 11.22 5.82 3.30
N VAL A 82 10.49 4.82 3.78
CA VAL A 82 11.03 3.73 4.62
C VAL A 82 12.09 2.94 3.84
N CYS A 83 11.79 2.58 2.59
CA CYS A 83 12.73 1.91 1.68
C CYS A 83 13.99 2.77 1.44
N CYS A 84 13.82 4.06 1.17
CA CYS A 84 14.93 5.01 0.99
C CYS A 84 15.85 5.04 2.22
N LYS A 85 15.28 5.12 3.44
CA LYS A 85 16.06 5.08 4.69
C LYS A 85 16.77 3.74 4.90
N ALA A 86 16.24 2.65 4.35
CA ALA A 86 16.85 1.34 4.38
C ALA A 86 17.93 1.14 3.27
N GLY A 87 18.09 2.12 2.37
CA GLY A 87 19.17 2.14 1.37
C GLY A 87 18.77 1.78 -0.06
N GLY A 88 17.48 1.72 -0.40
CA GLY A 88 17.04 1.49 -1.80
C GLY A 88 15.55 1.22 -1.94
N GLY A 89 15.08 0.88 -3.15
CA GLY A 89 13.69 0.42 -3.40
C GLY A 89 12.59 1.49 -3.38
N GLN A 90 12.90 2.74 -3.04
CA GLN A 90 11.94 3.84 -3.00
C GLN A 90 11.22 4.11 -4.32
N ALA A 91 11.90 3.87 -5.45
CA ALA A 91 11.35 4.06 -6.78
C ALA A 91 10.16 3.13 -7.06
N ASP A 92 10.16 1.91 -6.49
CA ASP A 92 9.08 0.94 -6.64
C ASP A 92 7.75 1.47 -6.05
N HIS A 93 7.84 2.42 -5.10
CA HIS A 93 6.68 3.06 -4.47
C HIS A 93 6.39 4.46 -5.03
N TRP A 94 7.42 5.29 -5.16
CA TRP A 94 7.26 6.67 -5.61
C TRP A 94 6.91 6.79 -7.09
N ALA A 95 7.12 5.76 -7.92
CA ALA A 95 6.72 5.80 -9.32
C ALA A 95 5.20 5.89 -9.51
N TYR A 96 4.40 5.27 -8.64
CA TYR A 96 2.93 5.26 -8.76
C TYR A 96 2.22 6.28 -7.86
N ALA A 97 2.92 6.88 -6.89
CA ALA A 97 2.34 7.91 -6.01
C ALA A 97 1.82 9.14 -6.79
N PRO A 98 2.56 9.73 -7.77
CA PRO A 98 2.05 10.85 -8.57
C PRO A 98 0.77 10.49 -9.35
N VAL A 99 0.67 9.25 -9.84
CA VAL A 99 -0.53 8.78 -10.55
C VAL A 99 -1.74 8.80 -9.63
N HIS A 100 -1.59 8.34 -8.38
CA HIS A 100 -2.65 8.42 -7.37
C HIS A 100 -3.04 9.87 -7.08
N THR A 101 -2.05 10.76 -6.88
CA THR A 101 -2.32 12.18 -6.63
C THR A 101 -3.09 12.82 -7.79
N ILE A 102 -2.68 12.59 -9.04
CA ILE A 102 -3.32 13.18 -10.22
C ILE A 102 -4.75 12.64 -10.38
N VAL A 103 -4.93 11.32 -10.39
CA VAL A 103 -6.25 10.70 -10.55
C VAL A 103 -7.18 11.11 -9.40
N GLY A 104 -6.68 11.09 -8.17
CA GLY A 104 -7.45 11.48 -7.01
C GLY A 104 -7.83 12.97 -7.02
N THR A 105 -6.95 13.86 -7.49
CA THR A 105 -7.25 15.30 -7.64
C THR A 105 -8.34 15.53 -8.69
N LEU A 106 -8.26 14.84 -9.83
CA LEU A 106 -9.30 14.91 -10.85
C LEU A 106 -10.66 14.44 -10.31
N LEU A 107 -10.69 13.34 -9.57
CA LEU A 107 -11.91 12.83 -8.93
C LEU A 107 -12.46 13.76 -7.84
N ALA A 108 -11.57 14.42 -7.08
CA ALA A 108 -11.95 15.30 -5.97
C ALA A 108 -12.45 16.68 -6.43
N LEU A 109 -11.96 17.19 -7.56
CA LEU A 109 -12.19 18.57 -8.00
C LEU A 109 -13.00 18.70 -9.30
N ALA A 110 -12.97 17.69 -10.19
CA ALA A 110 -13.65 17.78 -11.50
C ALA A 110 -15.07 17.19 -11.52
N TYR A 111 -15.45 16.47 -10.46
CA TYR A 111 -16.78 15.86 -10.26
C TYR A 111 -17.32 16.29 -8.88
#